data_AF-A0A2I7SKI0-F1
#
_entry.id   AF-A0A2I7SKI0-F1
#
_cell.length_a   1.000
_cell.length_b   1.000
_cell.length_c   1.000
_cell.angle_alpha   90.00
_cell.angle_beta   90.00
_cell.angle_gamma   90.00
#
_symmetry.space_group_name_H-M   'P 1'
#
loop_
_entity.id
_entity.type
_entity.pdbx_description
1 polymer ?
#
loop_
_entity_poly.entity_id
_entity_poly.type
_entity_poly.pdbx_seq_one_letter_code
_entity_poly.pdbx_strand_id
1 'polypeptide(L)'
;MTNDWYNRKLGLSKFEHNFKNRQDYPIAWQPFYTSLGYDLIDDINQNTDIFHTYADYGAYPQDRVSGYTIKQIENSMKNTIIWDIWKENLKKQNPNNPTNKYLDELFNNW
;
A
#
# COMPACT_ATOMS: atom_id res chain seq x y z
N MET A 1 -2.55 3.51 -18.28
CA MET A 1 -1.42 3.25 -19.20
C MET A 1 -1.13 1.75 -19.13
N THR A 2 -0.21 1.21 -19.94
CA THR A 2 0.02 -0.24 -20.06
C THR A 2 1.51 -0.58 -20.20
N ASN A 3 1.85 -1.85 -19.96
CA ASN A 3 3.19 -2.38 -19.63
C ASN A 3 4.27 -2.28 -20.73
N ASP A 4 3.93 -1.70 -21.89
CA ASP A 4 4.75 -1.64 -23.10
C ASP A 4 6.05 -0.83 -22.95
N TRP A 5 6.14 0.03 -21.94
CA TRP A 5 7.31 0.87 -21.67
C TRP A 5 8.45 0.10 -21.00
N TYR A 6 8.16 -0.67 -19.94
CA TYR A 6 9.17 -1.34 -19.12
C TYR A 6 9.98 -2.38 -19.90
N ASN A 7 9.30 -3.20 -20.71
CA ASN A 7 9.96 -4.19 -21.58
C ASN A 7 10.94 -3.53 -22.56
N ARG A 8 10.58 -2.38 -23.12
CA ARG A 8 11.43 -1.64 -24.08
C ARG A 8 12.56 -0.84 -23.42
N LYS A 9 12.44 -0.46 -22.14
CA LYS A 9 13.43 0.38 -21.45
C LYS A 9 14.41 -0.37 -20.55
N LEU A 10 14.02 -1.49 -19.95
CA LEU A 10 14.82 -2.21 -18.95
C LEU A 10 15.18 -3.66 -19.35
N GLY A 11 14.50 -4.26 -20.33
CA GLY A 11 14.83 -5.60 -20.83
C GLY A 11 14.61 -6.77 -19.84
N LEU A 12 13.88 -6.55 -18.75
CA LEU A 12 13.70 -7.50 -17.64
C LEU A 12 12.64 -8.58 -17.92
N SER A 13 12.84 -9.35 -19.00
CA SER A 13 11.89 -10.36 -19.53
C SER A 13 11.68 -11.62 -18.67
N LYS A 14 12.04 -11.60 -17.37
CA LYS A 14 12.08 -12.76 -16.47
C LYS A 14 11.61 -12.49 -15.02
N PHE A 15 10.89 -11.39 -14.77
CA PHE A 15 10.39 -11.11 -13.43
C PHE A 15 9.01 -11.77 -13.20
N GLU A 16 8.96 -12.83 -12.41
CA GLU A 16 7.72 -13.57 -12.11
C GLU A 16 6.83 -12.80 -11.11
N HIS A 17 5.56 -12.59 -11.47
CA HIS A 17 4.68 -11.68 -10.73
C HIS A 17 3.81 -12.37 -9.66
N ASN A 18 3.61 -13.68 -9.74
CA ASN A 18 2.50 -14.41 -9.09
C ASN A 18 2.60 -14.60 -7.56
N PHE A 19 3.65 -14.10 -6.88
CA PHE A 19 3.99 -14.62 -5.54
C PHE A 19 4.27 -13.61 -4.42
N LYS A 20 4.54 -12.32 -4.67
CA LYS A 20 5.13 -11.41 -3.64
C LYS A 20 4.80 -9.90 -3.71
N ASN A 21 3.81 -9.41 -4.46
CA ASN A 21 3.53 -7.95 -4.52
C ASN A 21 2.02 -7.66 -4.64
N ARG A 22 1.48 -6.83 -3.74
CA ARG A 22 0.42 -7.34 -2.81
C ARG A 22 -0.80 -6.45 -2.52
N GLN A 23 -1.03 -5.40 -3.30
CA GLN A 23 -2.37 -4.79 -3.46
C GLN A 23 -2.79 -4.78 -4.94
N ASP A 24 -2.10 -5.64 -5.72
CA ASP A 24 -2.36 -6.26 -7.03
C ASP A 24 -2.83 -5.41 -8.23
N TYR A 25 -3.12 -4.12 -8.03
CA TYR A 25 -2.96 -2.98 -8.95
C TYR A 25 -3.73 -2.97 -10.28
N PRO A 26 -4.40 -1.83 -10.54
CA PRO A 26 -3.65 -0.82 -11.31
C PRO A 26 -3.77 0.62 -10.78
N ILE A 27 -2.74 1.12 -10.09
CA ILE A 27 -2.44 2.56 -10.13
C ILE A 27 -2.01 2.87 -11.57
N ALA A 28 -2.87 3.51 -12.36
CA ALA A 28 -2.85 3.40 -13.82
C ALA A 28 -1.58 3.90 -14.54
N TRP A 29 -0.63 4.56 -13.86
CA TRP A 29 0.66 5.04 -14.38
C TRP A 29 1.79 5.01 -13.32
N GLN A 30 1.96 3.90 -12.58
CA GLN A 30 3.02 3.64 -11.57
C GLN A 30 4.24 4.59 -11.56
N PRO A 31 4.48 5.31 -10.44
CA PRO A 31 5.82 5.35 -9.89
C PRO A 31 5.86 5.51 -8.36
N PHE A 32 6.04 4.39 -7.64
CA PHE A 32 6.71 4.28 -6.33
C PHE A 32 6.22 5.10 -5.11
N TYR A 33 5.18 5.94 -5.22
CA TYR A 33 4.28 6.12 -4.08
C TYR A 33 3.42 4.86 -4.01
N THR A 34 3.89 3.94 -3.17
CA THR A 34 3.21 2.70 -2.80
C THR A 34 1.84 3.01 -2.22
N SER A 35 0.81 2.22 -2.56
CA SER A 35 -0.55 2.42 -2.03
C SER A 35 -0.63 2.18 -0.52
N LEU A 36 0.38 1.60 0.12
CA LEU A 36 0.55 1.72 1.58
C LEU A 36 0.48 3.19 2.08
N GLY A 37 0.90 4.17 1.28
CA GLY A 37 0.71 5.61 1.54
C GLY A 37 -0.65 6.19 1.15
N TYR A 38 -1.52 5.38 0.52
CA TYR A 38 -2.89 5.68 0.10
C TYR A 38 -3.91 5.05 1.08
N ASP A 39 -3.74 3.77 1.42
CA ASP A 39 -4.33 3.05 2.56
C ASP A 39 -4.13 3.78 3.91
N LEU A 40 -2.97 4.45 4.08
CA LEU A 40 -2.75 5.31 5.24
C LEU A 40 -3.72 6.52 5.26
N ILE A 41 -4.29 6.94 4.15
CA ILE A 41 -5.07 8.17 3.99
C ILE A 41 -6.58 7.90 3.82
N ASP A 42 -6.97 7.04 2.89
CA ASP A 42 -8.37 6.80 2.50
C ASP A 42 -9.14 5.87 3.46
N ASP A 43 -10.37 5.51 3.11
CA ASP A 43 -11.25 4.58 3.85
C ASP A 43 -11.78 3.42 2.97
N ILE A 44 -11.08 3.09 1.88
CA ILE A 44 -11.49 2.15 0.82
C ILE A 44 -10.89 0.76 1.08
N ASN A 45 -11.59 -0.06 1.86
CA ASN A 45 -11.26 -1.49 2.01
C ASN A 45 -11.43 -2.24 0.66
N GLN A 46 -10.32 -2.52 -0.03
CA GLN A 46 -10.32 -3.04 -1.41
C GLN A 46 -10.83 -4.50 -1.50
N ASN A 47 -10.85 -5.23 -0.37
CA ASN A 47 -11.58 -6.51 -0.22
C ASN A 47 -13.08 -6.42 -0.55
N THR A 48 -13.64 -5.21 -0.46
CA THR A 48 -15.08 -4.91 -0.56
C THR A 48 -15.43 -3.76 -1.51
N ASP A 49 -14.47 -3.20 -2.26
CA ASP A 49 -14.72 -2.04 -3.12
C ASP A 49 -15.66 -2.37 -4.30
N ILE A 50 -16.58 -1.45 -4.57
CA ILE A 50 -17.75 -1.63 -5.46
C ILE A 50 -17.40 -1.62 -6.95
N PHE A 51 -16.16 -1.26 -7.31
CA PHE A 51 -15.67 -1.31 -8.68
C PHE A 51 -15.13 -2.69 -9.08
N HIS A 52 -14.96 -3.59 -8.10
CA HIS A 52 -14.68 -5.01 -8.33
C HIS A 52 -15.98 -5.79 -8.59
N THR A 53 -15.89 -6.93 -9.29
CA THR A 53 -17.08 -7.73 -9.63
C THR A 53 -17.49 -8.63 -8.47
N TYR A 54 -18.71 -9.18 -8.52
CA TYR A 54 -19.17 -10.18 -7.55
C TYR A 54 -18.30 -11.46 -7.48
N ALA A 55 -17.43 -11.71 -8.46
CA ALA A 55 -16.46 -12.81 -8.44
C ALA A 55 -15.18 -12.47 -7.63
N ASP A 56 -14.93 -11.19 -7.37
CA ASP A 56 -13.71 -10.67 -6.76
C ASP A 56 -13.89 -10.31 -5.26
N TYR A 57 -15.13 -10.41 -4.75
CA TYR A 57 -15.42 -10.12 -3.34
C TYR A 57 -14.67 -11.08 -2.42
N GLY A 58 -13.79 -10.55 -1.57
CA GLY A 58 -12.89 -11.35 -0.74
C GLY A 58 -11.59 -11.82 -1.41
N ALA A 59 -11.32 -11.45 -2.67
CA ALA A 59 -10.09 -11.85 -3.39
C ALA A 59 -8.85 -11.05 -2.96
N TYR A 60 -9.04 -9.85 -2.41
CA TYR A 60 -7.96 -8.94 -1.99
C TYR A 60 -7.81 -8.92 -0.44
N PRO A 61 -6.64 -8.53 0.10
CA PRO A 61 -6.46 -8.32 1.54
C PRO A 61 -7.50 -7.35 2.11
N GLN A 62 -7.93 -7.57 3.36
CA GLN A 62 -8.77 -6.60 4.05
C GLN A 62 -7.90 -5.43 4.52
N ASP A 63 -8.03 -4.28 3.86
CA ASP A 63 -7.49 -3.05 4.42
C ASP A 63 -8.42 -2.52 5.53
N ARG A 64 -7.76 -2.01 6.56
CA ARG A 64 -8.32 -1.54 7.82
C ARG A 64 -7.56 -0.33 8.37
N VAL A 65 -6.51 0.11 7.68
CA VAL A 65 -5.81 1.36 7.95
C VAL A 65 -6.59 2.50 7.29
N SER A 66 -6.53 3.70 7.88
CA SER A 66 -7.16 4.91 7.34
C SER A 66 -6.79 6.14 8.16
N GLY A 67 -7.03 7.33 7.62
CA GLY A 67 -7.14 8.57 8.40
C GLY A 67 -5.83 9.19 8.92
N TYR A 68 -4.67 8.80 8.39
CA TYR A 68 -3.43 9.56 8.56
C TYR A 68 -3.39 10.69 7.53
N THR A 69 -3.07 11.90 7.97
CA THR A 69 -2.77 12.99 7.03
C THR A 69 -1.38 12.80 6.41
N ILE A 70 -1.18 13.33 5.20
CA ILE A 70 0.14 13.39 4.53
C ILE A 70 1.23 13.88 5.48
N LYS A 71 0.95 14.90 6.30
CA LYS A 71 1.90 15.45 7.27
C LYS A 71 2.28 14.48 8.40
N GLN A 72 1.40 13.57 8.80
CA GLN A 72 1.72 12.51 9.76
C GLN A 72 2.60 11.43 9.10
N ILE A 73 2.33 11.11 7.83
CA ILE A 73 3.14 10.19 7.02
C ILE A 73 4.55 10.77 6.83
N GLU A 74 4.69 12.01 6.34
CA GLU A 74 5.96 12.73 6.21
C GLU A 74 6.75 12.78 7.52
N ASN A 75 6.11 13.08 8.66
CA ASN A 75 6.78 13.12 9.95
C ASN A 75 7.26 11.75 10.43
N SER A 76 6.55 10.67 10.07
CA SER A 76 6.94 9.30 10.42
C SER A 76 8.11 8.77 9.58
N MET A 77 8.30 9.27 8.36
CA MET A 77 9.44 8.96 7.48
C MET A 77 10.73 9.70 7.86
N LYS A 78 10.68 10.75 8.69
CA LYS A 78 11.86 11.58 9.00
C LYS A 78 12.97 10.75 9.64
N ASN A 79 14.16 10.82 9.03
CA ASN A 79 15.38 10.14 9.44
C ASN A 79 15.28 8.60 9.45
N THR A 80 14.36 7.99 8.70
CA THR A 80 14.32 6.54 8.49
C THR A 80 14.23 6.18 7.00
N ILE A 81 14.87 5.05 6.66
CA ILE A 81 14.75 4.34 5.38
C ILE A 81 14.41 2.85 5.59
N ILE A 82 14.04 2.48 6.82
CA ILE A 82 13.78 1.09 7.24
C ILE A 82 12.28 0.96 7.54
N TRP A 83 11.64 -0.01 6.88
CA TRP A 83 10.20 -0.26 6.95
C TRP A 83 9.67 -0.41 8.38
N ASP A 84 10.28 -1.27 9.22
CA ASP A 84 9.86 -1.41 10.61
C ASP A 84 10.02 -0.12 11.43
N ILE A 85 11.09 0.65 11.21
CA ILE A 85 11.28 1.93 11.92
C ILE A 85 10.23 2.97 11.47
N TRP A 86 9.85 2.97 10.19
CA TRP A 86 8.76 3.80 9.70
C TRP A 86 7.40 3.40 10.32
N LYS A 87 7.12 2.09 10.38
CA LYS A 87 5.94 1.53 11.06
C LYS A 87 5.86 1.95 12.53
N GLU A 88 6.95 1.76 13.29
CA GLU A 88 6.99 2.14 14.70
C GLU A 88 6.94 3.66 14.90
N ASN A 89 7.47 4.46 13.96
CA ASN A 89 7.27 5.90 13.95
C ASN A 89 5.80 6.29 13.71
N LEU A 90 5.10 5.65 12.75
CA LEU A 90 3.66 5.85 12.54
C LEU A 90 2.88 5.52 13.83
N LYS A 91 3.15 4.35 14.45
CA LYS A 91 2.53 3.93 15.71
C LYS A 91 2.73 4.94 16.83
N LYS A 92 3.98 5.34 17.07
CA LYS A 92 4.41 6.20 18.18
C LYS A 92 3.97 7.65 18.03
N GLN A 93 3.94 8.18 16.81
CA GLN A 93 3.54 9.57 16.54
C GLN A 93 2.02 9.75 16.49
N ASN A 94 1.25 8.68 16.24
CA ASN A 94 -0.20 8.74 16.00
C ASN A 94 -1.03 7.81 16.92
N PRO A 95 -0.79 7.77 18.25
CA PRO A 95 -1.41 6.79 19.14
C PRO A 95 -2.95 6.88 19.19
N ASN A 96 -3.52 8.03 18.83
CA ASN A 96 -4.95 8.29 18.86
C ASN A 96 -5.68 7.92 17.57
N ASN A 97 -5.00 7.48 16.50
CA ASN A 97 -5.70 6.99 15.31
C ASN A 97 -6.33 5.61 15.63
N PRO A 98 -7.65 5.41 15.47
CA PRO A 98 -8.31 4.13 15.77
C PRO A 98 -7.82 2.94 14.93
N THR A 99 -7.21 3.18 13.76
CA THR A 99 -6.69 2.14 12.87
C THR A 99 -5.23 1.75 13.14
N ASN A 100 -4.53 2.49 14.00
CA ASN A 100 -3.10 2.37 14.29
C ASN A 100 -2.64 0.95 14.70
N LYS A 101 -3.56 0.17 15.27
CA LYS A 101 -3.39 -1.24 15.65
C LYS A 101 -3.28 -2.22 14.47
N TYR A 102 -3.63 -1.82 13.25
CA TYR A 102 -3.56 -2.64 12.04
C TYR A 102 -2.30 -2.39 11.20
N LEU A 103 -1.42 -1.46 11.60
CA LEU A 103 -0.20 -1.15 10.84
C LEU A 103 0.74 -2.36 10.65
N ASP A 104 0.75 -3.34 11.56
CA ASP A 104 1.54 -4.57 11.36
C ASP A 104 0.97 -5.43 10.23
N GLU A 105 -0.35 -5.49 10.07
CA GLU A 105 -1.00 -6.21 8.97
C GLU A 105 -0.73 -5.54 7.63
N LEU A 106 -0.93 -4.22 7.54
CA LEU A 106 -0.62 -3.43 6.35
C LEU A 106 0.85 -3.59 5.95
N PHE A 107 1.80 -3.38 6.87
CA PHE A 107 3.23 -3.49 6.56
C PHE A 107 3.68 -4.93 6.27
N ASN A 108 3.04 -5.96 6.85
CA ASN A 108 3.36 -7.36 6.54
C ASN A 108 2.92 -7.78 5.13
N ASN A 109 2.10 -6.98 4.44
CA ASN A 109 1.76 -7.23 3.04
C ASN A 109 2.84 -6.75 2.06
N TRP A 110 3.77 -5.88 2.48
CA TRP A 110 4.75 -5.22 1.62
C TRP A 110 6.18 -5.77 1.74
#